data_AF-A0A352QRT8-F1
#
_entry.id   AF-A0A352QRT8-F1
#
_cell.length_a   1.000
_cell.length_b   1.000
_cell.length_c   1.000
_cell.angle_alpha   90.00
_cell.angle_beta   90.00
_cell.angle_gamma   90.00
#
_symmetry.space_group_name_H-M   'P 1'
#
loop_
_entity.id
_entity.type
_entity.pdbx_description
1 polymer ?
#
loop_
_entity_poly.entity_id
_entity_poly.type
_entity_poly.pdbx_seq_one_letter_code
_entity_poly.pdbx_strand_id
1 'polypeptide(L)'
;GVPFNIASYALLTHMVARHCGLGVGDFVHTLGDAHLYSNHVEQAREQLSRSPRPLPKLVLAPEARDLFAMRYEDIAIEGYDPHPAIKAPVAV
;
A
#
# COMPACT_ATOMS: atom_id res chain seq x y z
N GLY A 1 1.87 11.11 0.20
CA GLY A 1 1.98 10.30 -1.04
C GLY A 1 2.50 8.91 -0.75
N VAL A 2 3.74 8.81 -0.24
CA VAL A 2 4.51 7.55 -0.15
C VAL A 2 3.72 6.32 0.35
N PRO A 3 2.93 6.36 1.45
CA PRO A 3 2.18 5.17 1.89
C PRO A 3 1.21 4.62 0.85
N PHE A 4 0.49 5.51 0.14
CA PHE A 4 -0.38 5.12 -0.97
C PHE A 4 0.40 4.55 -2.15
N ASN A 5 1.57 5.13 -2.47
CA ASN A 5 2.39 4.65 -3.58
C ASN A 5 2.93 3.24 -3.32
N ILE A 6 3.35 2.94 -2.08
CA ILE A 6 3.81 1.60 -1.70
C ILE A 6 2.70 0.57 -1.91
N ALA A 7 1.50 0.83 -1.35
CA ALA A 7 0.37 -0.10 -1.48
C ALA A 7 -0.09 -0.25 -2.94
N SER A 8 -0.12 0.84 -3.70
CA SER A 8 -0.56 0.85 -5.10
C SER A 8 0.36 0.04 -6.00
N TYR A 9 1.68 0.24 -5.90
CA TYR A 9 2.62 -0.51 -6.74
C TYR A 9 2.79 -1.95 -6.27
N ALA A 10 2.71 -2.23 -4.97
CA ALA A 10 2.65 -3.61 -4.48
C ALA A 10 1.43 -4.35 -5.05
N LEU A 11 0.23 -3.75 -5.01
CA LEU A 11 -0.96 -4.32 -5.62
C LEU A 11 -0.76 -4.55 -7.12
N LEU A 12 -0.25 -3.56 -7.86
CA LEU A 12 0.01 -3.71 -9.29
C LEU A 12 0.99 -4.84 -9.59
N THR A 13 2.07 -4.97 -8.82
CA THR A 13 3.03 -6.09 -8.95
C THR A 13 2.34 -7.44 -8.76
N HIS A 14 1.46 -7.57 -7.76
CA HIS A 14 0.67 -8.80 -7.57
C HIS A 14 -0.28 -9.08 -8.74
N MET A 15 -0.97 -8.05 -9.25
CA MET A 15 -1.90 -8.19 -10.37
C MET A 15 -1.17 -8.60 -11.67
N VAL A 16 -0.03 -7.97 -11.97
CA VAL A 16 0.80 -8.28 -13.14
C VAL A 16 1.39 -9.69 -13.03
N ALA A 17 1.96 -10.05 -11.88
CA ALA A 17 2.49 -11.40 -11.66
C ALA A 17 1.39 -12.46 -11.90
N ARG A 18 0.20 -12.23 -11.36
CA ARG A 18 -0.95 -13.13 -11.56
C ARG A 18 -1.38 -13.24 -13.02
N HIS A 19 -1.49 -12.12 -13.72
CA HIS A 19 -1.86 -12.08 -15.14
C HIS A 19 -0.85 -12.84 -16.01
N CYS A 20 0.43 -12.73 -15.69
CA CYS A 20 1.52 -13.41 -16.40
C CYS A 20 1.77 -14.86 -15.93
N GLY A 21 1.04 -15.38 -14.94
CA GLY A 21 1.28 -16.71 -14.39
C GLY A 21 2.59 -16.85 -13.60
N LEU A 22 3.06 -15.78 -12.99
CA LEU A 22 4.31 -15.69 -12.23
C LEU A 22 4.06 -15.62 -10.71
N GLY A 23 5.11 -15.89 -9.93
CA GLY A 23 5.15 -15.58 -8.50
C GLY A 23 5.48 -14.11 -8.24
N VAL A 24 5.09 -13.61 -7.07
CA VAL A 24 5.45 -12.26 -6.63
C VAL A 24 6.89 -12.24 -6.10
N GLY A 25 7.67 -11.25 -6.54
CA GLY A 25 9.03 -11.01 -6.04
C GLY A 25 9.09 -9.77 -5.13
N ASP A 26 10.24 -9.10 -5.14
CA ASP A 26 10.45 -7.90 -4.32
C ASP A 26 9.88 -6.64 -4.97
N PHE A 27 9.28 -5.78 -4.15
CA PHE A 27 8.96 -4.41 -4.54
C PHE A 27 10.08 -3.47 -4.09
N VAL A 28 10.79 -2.87 -5.05
CA VAL A 28 11.87 -1.92 -4.80
C VAL A 28 11.39 -0.51 -5.16
N HIS A 29 11.36 0.39 -4.17
CA HIS A 29 10.90 1.76 -4.34
C HIS A 29 12.06 2.74 -4.17
N THR A 30 12.44 3.40 -5.27
CA THR A 30 13.45 4.46 -5.27
C THR A 30 12.77 5.83 -5.23
N LEU A 31 13.23 6.69 -4.33
CA LEU A 31 12.77 8.07 -4.23
C LEU A 31 13.87 9.01 -4.71
N GLY A 32 13.50 10.04 -5.47
CA GLY A 32 14.40 11.15 -5.81
C GLY A 32 14.44 12.15 -4.66
N ASP A 33 13.56 13.14 -4.72
CA ASP A 33 13.32 14.05 -3.60
C ASP A 33 12.32 13.41 -2.61
N ALA A 34 12.85 12.97 -1.47
CA ALA A 34 12.03 12.51 -0.34
C ALA A 34 11.92 13.64 0.70
N HIS A 35 10.74 14.22 0.81
CA HIS A 35 10.46 15.35 1.71
C HIS A 35 9.23 15.13 2.58
N LEU A 36 9.11 15.96 3.61
CA LEU A 36 7.98 16.06 4.51
C LEU A 36 7.46 17.50 4.51
N TYR A 37 6.15 17.68 4.32
CA TYR A 37 5.55 19.01 4.43
C TYR A 37 5.60 19.50 5.89
N SER A 38 5.85 20.79 6.08
CA SER A 38 5.95 21.39 7.41
C SER A 38 4.67 21.23 8.25
N ASN A 39 3.50 21.23 7.60
CA ASN A 39 2.21 21.00 8.25
C ASN A 39 1.93 19.52 8.60
N HIS A 40 2.88 18.60 8.34
CA HIS A 40 2.78 17.17 8.66
C HIS A 40 3.77 16.71 9.76
N VAL A 41 4.56 17.62 10.33
CA VAL A 41 5.63 17.25 11.29
C VAL A 41 5.05 16.59 12.55
N GLU A 42 3.98 17.14 13.13
CA GLU A 42 3.37 16.57 14.33
C GLU A 42 2.70 15.21 14.06
N GLN A 43 2.07 15.04 12.90
CA GLN A 43 1.51 13.77 12.45
C GLN A 43 2.60 12.70 12.28
N ALA A 44 3.75 13.08 11.70
CA ALA A 44 4.88 12.16 11.56
C ALA A 44 5.44 11.75 12.94
N ARG A 45 5.56 12.68 13.89
CA ARG A 45 6.00 12.40 15.26
C ARG A 45 5.03 11.43 15.97
N GLU A 46 3.73 11.68 15.86
CA GLU A 46 2.72 10.77 16.41
C GLU A 46 2.84 9.37 15.78
N GLN A 47 2.99 9.29 14.45
CA GLN A 47 3.16 8.00 13.76
C GLN A 47 4.42 7.25 14.23
N LEU A 48 5.54 7.95 14.41
CA LEU A 48 6.80 7.36 14.88
C LEU A 48 6.76 6.88 16.33
N SER A 49 5.83 7.39 17.15
CA SER A 49 5.61 6.91 18.52
C SER A 49 4.93 5.53 18.59
N ARG A 50 4.32 5.07 17.49
CA ARG A 50 3.53 3.84 17.45
C ARG A 50 4.41 2.66 17.06
N SER A 51 4.37 1.58 17.85
CA SER A 51 5.03 0.33 17.47
C SER A 51 4.34 -0.31 16.25
N PRO A 52 5.08 -0.76 15.23
CA PRO A 52 4.50 -1.48 14.11
C PRO A 52 3.72 -2.72 14.56
N ARG A 53 2.60 -3.00 13.91
CA ARG A 53 1.80 -4.23 14.07
C ARG A 53 2.11 -5.19 12.92
N PRO A 54 1.72 -6.48 13.04
CA PRO A 54 1.86 -7.43 11.93
C PRO A 54 1.29 -6.87 10.62
N LEU A 55 1.98 -7.14 9.51
CA LEU A 55 1.52 -6.73 8.20
C LEU A 55 0.25 -7.52 7.80
N PRO A 56 -0.69 -6.89 7.08
CA PRO A 56 -1.83 -7.61 6.52
C PRO A 56 -1.39 -8.49 5.35
N LYS A 57 -2.32 -9.34 4.89
CA LYS A 57 -2.15 -10.13 3.68
C LYS A 57 -3.05 -9.61 2.55
N LEU A 58 -2.45 -9.31 1.40
CA LEU A 58 -3.19 -9.06 0.16
C LEU A 58 -3.63 -10.40 -0.45
N VAL A 59 -4.93 -10.56 -0.70
CA VAL A 59 -5.54 -11.73 -1.31
C VAL A 59 -6.27 -11.28 -2.58
N LEU A 60 -5.97 -11.96 -3.69
CA LEU A 60 -6.64 -11.76 -4.98
C LEU A 60 -7.49 -12.99 -5.30
N ALA A 61 -8.74 -12.77 -5.68
CA ALA A 61 -9.70 -13.82 -6.00
C ALA A 61 -9.14 -14.84 -7.02
N PRO A 62 -9.30 -16.16 -6.81
CA PRO A 62 -8.81 -17.24 -7.68
C PRO A 62 -9.06 -17.03 -9.20
N GLU A 63 -10.25 -16.55 -9.52
CA GLU A 63 -10.81 -16.33 -10.85
C GLU A 63 -10.34 -15.02 -11.51
N ALA A 64 -9.92 -14.03 -10.72
CA ALA A 64 -9.49 -12.73 -11.22
C ALA A 64 -8.08 -12.81 -11.82
N ARG A 65 -7.98 -13.28 -13.08
CA ARG A 65 -6.70 -13.45 -13.80
C ARG A 65 -6.45 -12.41 -14.89
N ASP A 66 -7.50 -11.78 -15.41
CA ASP A 66 -7.36 -10.70 -16.37
C ASP A 66 -7.11 -9.39 -15.61
N LEU A 67 -5.96 -8.77 -15.88
CA LEU A 67 -5.55 -7.49 -15.29
C LEU A 67 -6.58 -6.38 -15.55
N PHE A 68 -7.23 -6.40 -16.72
CA PHE A 68 -8.18 -5.36 -17.13
C PHE A 68 -9.61 -5.63 -16.69
N ALA A 69 -9.94 -6.86 -16.31
CA ALA A 69 -11.26 -7.23 -15.81
C ALA A 69 -11.35 -7.26 -14.29
N MET A 70 -10.22 -7.20 -13.57
CA MET A 70 -10.18 -7.21 -12.12
C MET A 70 -10.90 -6.00 -11.52
N ARG A 71 -11.70 -6.26 -10.50
CA ARG A 71 -12.52 -5.25 -9.80
C ARG A 71 -12.14 -5.14 -8.34
N TYR A 72 -12.70 -4.12 -7.69
CA TYR A 72 -12.54 -3.91 -6.26
C TYR A 72 -12.94 -5.14 -5.43
N GLU A 73 -14.02 -5.83 -5.83
CA GLU A 73 -14.53 -6.99 -5.08
C GLU A 73 -13.60 -8.21 -5.14
N ASP A 74 -12.66 -8.24 -6.09
CA ASP A 74 -11.68 -9.31 -6.25
C ASP A 74 -10.46 -9.17 -5.31
N ILE A 75 -10.39 -8.05 -4.58
CA ILE A 75 -9.23 -7.65 -3.77
C ILE A 75 -9.65 -7.64 -2.30
N ALA A 76 -8.99 -8.47 -1.49
CA ALA A 76 -9.16 -8.49 -0.05
C ALA A 76 -7.85 -8.21 0.68
N ILE A 77 -7.93 -7.50 1.80
CA ILE A 77 -6.83 -7.28 2.72
C ILE A 77 -7.20 -7.94 4.05
N GLU A 78 -6.59 -9.09 4.33
CA GLU A 78 -6.86 -9.88 5.52
C GLU A 78 -5.92 -9.51 6.67
N GLY A 79 -6.43 -9.53 7.91
CA GLY A 79 -5.63 -9.26 9.10
C GLY A 79 -5.16 -7.81 9.23
N TYR A 80 -5.83 -6.86 8.58
CA TYR A 80 -5.49 -5.44 8.70
C TYR A 80 -6.00 -4.85 10.02
N ASP A 81 -5.11 -4.75 11.00
CA ASP A 81 -5.36 -4.14 12.31
C ASP A 81 -4.45 -2.90 12.51
N PRO A 82 -4.70 -1.79 11.80
CA PRO A 82 -3.88 -0.59 11.89
C PRO A 82 -4.15 0.19 13.20
N HIS A 83 -3.20 1.03 13.58
CA HIS A 83 -3.48 2.10 14.54
C HIS A 83 -4.51 3.11 13.98
N PRO A 84 -5.20 3.89 14.84
CA PRO A 84 -6.18 4.87 14.39
C PRO A 84 -5.64 5.85 13.33
N ALA A 85 -6.48 6.25 12.38
CA ALA A 85 -6.08 7.14 11.30
C ALA A 85 -5.53 8.49 11.82
N ILE A 86 -4.41 8.95 11.24
CA ILE A 86 -3.86 10.28 11.48
C ILE A 86 -4.27 11.18 10.32
N LYS A 87 -4.98 12.28 10.62
CA LYS A 87 -5.40 13.24 9.59
C LYS A 87 -4.25 14.20 9.29
N ALA A 88 -3.82 14.23 8.03
CA ALA A 88 -2.82 15.16 7.51
C ALA A 88 -3.41 15.87 6.27
N PRO A 89 -3.64 17.20 6.31
CA PRO A 89 -4.21 17.93 5.19
C PRO A 89 -3.23 17.98 4.01
N VAL A 90 -3.72 17.74 2.79
CA VAL A 90 -2.89 17.87 1.59
C VAL A 90 -2.44 19.32 1.46
N ALA A 91 -1.13 19.54 1.28
CA ALA A 91 -0.61 20.86 0.96
C ALA A 91 -1.02 21.20 -0.49
N VAL A 92 -1.64 22.37 -0.67
CA VAL A 92 -1.99 22.94 -1.98
C VAL A 92 -0.86 23.84 -2.45
#